data_AF-A0A6J4KNL4-F1
#
_entry.id   AF-A0A6J4KNL4-F1
#
_cell.length_a   1.000
_cell.length_b   1.000
_cell.length_c   1.000
_cell.angle_alpha   90.00
_cell.angle_beta   90.00
_cell.angle_gamma   90.00
#
_symmetry.space_group_name_H-M   'P 1'
#
loop_
_entity.id
_entity.type
_entity.pdbx_description
1 polymer ?
#
loop_
_entity_poly.entity_id
_entity_poly.type
_entity_poly.pdbx_seq_one_letter_code
_entity_poly.pdbx_strand_id
1 'polypeptide(L)' 'DNTDAVVMSSADTLFDGSIPRTKVAETCVEALFSPSARNKIVEIVAKADAPAKSFDDLFVGVS' A
#
# COMPACT_ATOMS: atom_id res chain seq x y z
N ASP A 1 9.58 2.93 -12.78
CA ASP A 1 9.48 3.39 -11.39
C ASP A 1 8.91 4.80 -11.39
N ASN A 2 8.13 5.21 -10.39
CA ASN A 2 7.55 6.57 -10.32
C ASN A 2 7.60 7.12 -8.88
N THR A 3 7.43 8.43 -8.72
CA THR A 3 7.53 9.11 -7.41
C THR A 3 6.22 9.18 -6.63
N ASP A 4 5.14 8.65 -7.20
CA ASP A 4 3.78 8.70 -6.64
C ASP A 4 3.70 8.04 -5.24
N ALA A 5 2.80 8.49 -4.37
CA ALA A 5 2.63 7.84 -3.08
C ALA A 5 1.89 6.50 -3.20
N VAL A 6 2.23 5.53 -2.34
CA VAL A 6 1.45 4.29 -2.18
C VAL A 6 0.19 4.63 -1.39
N VAL A 7 -0.96 4.26 -1.96
CA VAL A 7 -2.26 4.30 -1.28
C VAL A 7 -2.70 2.88 -1.03
N MET A 8 -3.20 2.60 0.17
CA MET A 8 -3.58 1.27 0.63
C MET A 8 -5.05 1.25 1.10
N SER A 9 -5.79 0.21 0.74
CA SER A 9 -7.18 -0.03 1.16
C SER A 9 -7.45 -1.52 1.38
N SER A 10 -8.64 -1.86 1.89
CA SER A 10 -9.13 -3.25 1.98
C SER A 10 -9.42 -3.80 0.57
N ALA A 11 -9.22 -5.10 0.36
CA ALA A 11 -9.20 -5.73 -0.97
C ALA A 11 -10.56 -5.93 -1.68
N ASP A 12 -11.65 -5.38 -1.15
CA ASP A 12 -13.00 -5.52 -1.72
C ASP A 12 -13.46 -4.27 -2.48
N THR A 13 -12.49 -3.43 -2.83
CA THR A 13 -12.71 -2.27 -3.68
C THR A 13 -12.49 -2.66 -5.13
N LEU A 14 -13.41 -2.30 -6.02
CA LEU A 14 -13.19 -2.43 -7.46
C LEU A 14 -12.03 -1.50 -7.87
N PHE A 15 -10.81 -2.05 -7.87
CA PHE A 15 -9.62 -1.58 -8.57
C PHE A 15 -9.77 -0.68 -9.80
N ASP A 16 -9.59 0.64 -9.66
CA ASP A 16 -9.12 1.51 -10.76
C ASP A 16 -7.77 2.13 -10.36
N GLY A 17 -6.73 1.95 -11.17
CA GLY A 17 -5.37 2.44 -10.90
C GLY A 17 -4.24 1.52 -11.37
N SER A 18 -3.00 1.97 -11.18
CA SER A 18 -1.79 1.18 -11.48
C SER A 18 -0.74 1.37 -10.39
N ILE A 19 0.17 0.40 -10.27
CA ILE A 19 1.31 0.49 -9.35
C ILE A 19 2.56 -0.11 -9.99
N PRO A 20 3.73 0.53 -9.89
CA PRO A 20 5.00 -0.07 -10.30
C PRO A 20 5.30 -1.35 -9.52
N ARG A 21 5.86 -2.36 -10.20
CA ARG A 21 6.29 -3.63 -9.57
C ARG A 21 7.28 -3.43 -8.41
N THR A 22 8.09 -2.37 -8.47
CA THR A 22 9.03 -1.99 -7.40
C THR A 22 8.33 -1.68 -6.10
N LYS A 23 7.23 -0.93 -6.14
CA LYS A 23 6.43 -0.57 -4.96
C LYS A 23 5.63 -1.75 -4.40
N VAL A 24 5.22 -2.67 -5.26
CA VAL A 24 4.66 -3.95 -4.82
C VAL A 24 5.70 -4.72 -4.00
N ALA A 25 6.93 -4.83 -4.50
CA ALA A 25 8.02 -5.50 -3.78
C ALA A 25 8.34 -4.80 -2.45
N GLU A 26 8.44 -3.47 -2.44
CA GLU A 26 8.65 -2.68 -1.23
C GLU A 26 7.56 -2.95 -0.18
N THR A 27 6.29 -2.89 -0.59
CA THR A 27 5.14 -3.19 0.30
C THR A 27 5.25 -4.59 0.91
N CYS A 28 5.62 -5.59 0.11
CA CYS A 28 5.81 -6.96 0.59
C CYS A 28 6.95 -7.07 1.62
N VAL A 29 8.06 -6.35 1.43
CA VAL A 29 9.17 -6.35 2.39
C VAL A 29 8.75 -5.69 3.70
N GLU A 30 8.12 -4.52 3.64
CA GLU A 30 7.68 -3.77 4.82
C GLU A 30 6.63 -4.53 5.65
N ALA A 31 5.75 -5.28 4.98
CA ALA A 31 4.75 -6.14 5.65
C ALA A 31 5.38 -7.22 6.56
N LEU A 32 6.63 -7.65 6.29
CA LEU A 32 7.32 -8.63 7.13
C LEU A 32 7.70 -8.05 8.50
N PHE A 33 7.94 -6.74 8.55
CA PHE A 33 8.42 -6.05 9.75
C PHE A 33 7.31 -5.32 10.51
N SER A 34 6.19 -4.99 9.85
CA SER A 34 5.06 -4.31 10.48
C SER A 34 4.04 -5.30 11.07
N PRO A 35 3.82 -5.31 12.40
CA PRO A 35 2.76 -6.13 13.00
C PRO A 35 1.35 -5.74 12.52
N SER A 36 1.14 -4.48 12.12
CA SER A 36 -0.17 -3.98 11.66
C SER A 36 -0.56 -4.55 10.28
N ALA A 37 0.38 -5.15 9.55
CA ALA A 37 0.15 -5.86 8.29
C ALA A 37 -0.37 -7.30 8.47
N ARG A 38 -0.29 -7.88 9.68
CA ARG A 38 -0.61 -9.30 9.91
C ARG A 38 -2.10 -9.56 9.71
N ASN A 39 -2.40 -10.73 9.13
CA ASN A 39 -3.78 -11.19 8.91
C ASN A 39 -4.62 -10.22 8.06
N LYS A 40 -3.98 -9.46 7.17
CA LYS A 40 -4.62 -8.41 6.38
C LYS A 40 -4.47 -8.68 4.89
N ILE A 41 -5.56 -8.47 4.16
CA ILE A 41 -5.53 -8.43 2.70
C ILE A 41 -5.62 -6.97 2.31
N VAL A 42 -4.60 -6.48 1.63
CA VAL A 42 -4.49 -5.08 1.24
C VAL A 42 -4.47 -4.96 -0.27
N GLU A 43 -5.05 -3.87 -0.74
CA GLU A 43 -4.97 -3.43 -2.12
C GLU A 43 -4.14 -2.14 -2.18
N ILE A 44 -3.25 -2.03 -3.17
CA ILE A 44 -2.29 -0.92 -3.27
C ILE A 44 -2.24 -0.32 -4.67
N VAL A 45 -2.21 1.02 -4.73
CA VAL A 45 -2.02 1.81 -5.98
C VAL A 45 -1.04 2.94 -5.79
N ALA A 46 -0.45 3.39 -6.89
CA ALA A 46 0.35 4.61 -6.94
C ALA A 46 -0.55 5.81 -7.34
N LYS A 47 -0.56 6.87 -6.53
CA LYS A 47 -1.26 8.14 -6.84
C LYS A 47 -0.34 9.34 -6.66
N ALA A 48 -0.22 10.18 -7.69
CA ALA A 48 0.64 11.37 -7.67
C ALA A 48 0.18 12.42 -6.63
N ASP A 49 -1.13 12.59 -6.45
CA ASP A 49 -1.71 13.60 -5.55
C ASP A 49 -1.99 13.09 -4.12
N ALA A 50 -1.56 11.86 -3.81
CA ALA A 50 -1.75 11.31 -2.47
C ALA A 50 -0.61 11.77 -1.53
N PRO A 51 -0.93 12.06 -0.26
CA PRO A 51 0.10 12.39 0.73
C PRO A 51 0.99 11.17 0.98
N ALA A 52 2.30 11.40 1.09
CA ALA A 52 3.23 10.38 1.53
C ALA A 52 2.92 9.95 2.97
N LYS A 53 2.81 8.65 3.20
CA LYS A 53 2.58 8.03 4.51
C LYS A 53 3.62 6.93 4.73
N SER A 54 3.92 6.62 5.98
CA SER A 54 4.71 5.44 6.30
C SER A 54 3.91 4.18 6.00
N PHE A 55 4.59 3.05 5.75
CA PHE A 55 3.90 1.77 5.54
C PHE A 55 3.11 1.35 6.78
N ASP A 56 3.58 1.64 7.99
CA ASP A 56 2.83 1.32 9.21
C ASP A 56 1.52 2.12 9.28
N ASP A 57 1.55 3.42 8.98
CA ASP A 57 0.32 4.24 8.91
C ASP A 57 -0.65 3.72 7.84
N LEU A 58 -0.13 3.24 6.72
CA LEU A 58 -0.94 2.64 5.65
C LEU A 58 -1.61 1.34 6.12
N PHE A 59 -0.85 0.44 6.75
CA PHE A 59 -1.39 -0.83 7.28
C PHE A 59 -2.39 -0.60 8.41
N VAL A 60 -2.15 0.35 9.32
CA VAL A 60 -3.10 0.75 10.38
C VAL A 60 -4.40 1.30 9.78
N GLY A 61 -4.31 2.01 8.65
CA GLY A 61 -5.46 2.60 7.96
C GLY A 61 -6.40 1.59 7.29
N VAL A 62 -6.03 0.33 7.17
CA VAL A 62 -6.86 -0.74 6.58
C VAL A 62 -7.53 -1.55 7.67
N SER A 63 -8.86 -1.71 7.62
CA SER A 63 -9.63 -2.57 8.54
C SER A 63 -9.95 -3.92 7.92
#